data_AF-A0A4Y7T9K8-F1
#
_entry.id   AF-A0A4Y7T9K8-F1
#
_cell.length_a   1.000
_cell.length_b   1.000
_cell.length_c   1.000
_cell.angle_alpha   90.00
_cell.angle_beta   90.00
_cell.angle_gamma   90.00
#
_symmetry.space_group_name_H-M   'P 1'
#
loop_
_entity.id
_entity.type
_entity.pdbx_description
1 polymer ?
#
loop_
_entity_poly.entity_id
_entity_poly.type
_entity_poly.pdbx_seq_one_letter_code
_entity_poly.pdbx_strand_id
1 'polypeptide(L)'
;MSATELFDTGPMLSPRQLSLPQELINAVIDHLEHDKDDESLAQVGLVSRQWYPRTREHLFHSIHLQPDDTIQQFVEHTERLRQVIEANPSLARSVQWLWVRELSPSWFENDFKDFGNLLTVLLARFTNVSQLYLAGTPDEDTLVHWGRIPEQLRNTFYTLATRPGLRYLRIEHMDDIDLRHFIQDNYSGWLCIRECGRGSIPPLLPGSDSPTSFTSNEAGTPPSACQASSSECSTLQSLTIDDCGHVFRDFLRYQREQKPPSTWLRTRQLVVSVAPWDDAMDEALNIVLENSATLVKKYVVNHHPDRILQPEYHYLPIHPSPLAFHRFPNLVSLKINTLGDEFLHNPAINPLPEIASTLDRISQLGDESKLEEFGVEFGFSGTPEDDSDDPDATGGHSRLVQFREIMEGLEGFAELDETLSRPAFCRLKFVAITFDVSGRKMPLGDPLLRLVWGGLVKRMQRTKKRGILKLQCYER
;
A
#
# COMPACT_ATOMS: atom_id res chain seq x y z
N MET A 1 32.33 -88.00 -8.29
CA MET A 1 31.84 -87.42 -7.01
C MET A 1 32.68 -86.17 -6.78
N SER A 2 32.21 -85.02 -7.26
CA SER A 2 31.33 -84.05 -6.57
C SER A 2 32.19 -83.09 -5.71
N ALA A 3 32.02 -81.77 -5.70
CA ALA A 3 30.88 -80.95 -6.08
C ALA A 3 31.36 -79.58 -6.60
N THR A 4 30.80 -79.17 -7.74
CA THR A 4 30.91 -77.83 -8.31
C THR A 4 29.47 -77.39 -8.58
N GLU A 5 28.79 -76.87 -7.57
CA GLU A 5 27.44 -76.31 -7.65
C GLU A 5 27.51 -74.84 -7.22
N LEU A 6 27.22 -73.93 -8.15
CA LEU A 6 25.90 -73.29 -8.28
C LEU A 6 25.60 -72.32 -7.13
N PHE A 7 26.24 -71.15 -7.15
CA PHE A 7 25.62 -69.93 -6.62
C PHE A 7 25.30 -69.03 -7.79
N ASP A 8 24.11 -69.28 -8.34
CA ASP A 8 23.39 -68.42 -9.26
C ASP A 8 22.99 -67.15 -8.49
N THR A 9 23.84 -66.11 -8.58
CA THR A 9 23.52 -64.76 -8.08
C THR A 9 22.49 -64.16 -9.03
N GLY A 10 21.21 -64.53 -8.82
CA GLY A 10 20.09 -63.89 -9.48
C GLY A 10 20.18 -62.37 -9.36
N PRO A 11 19.72 -61.60 -10.37
CA PRO A 11 19.84 -60.16 -10.38
C PRO A 11 19.22 -59.60 -9.10
N MET A 12 20.07 -59.03 -8.22
CA MET A 12 19.58 -58.25 -7.09
C MET A 12 18.73 -57.13 -7.70
N LEU A 13 17.41 -57.29 -7.60
CA LEU A 13 16.45 -56.26 -7.88
C LEU A 13 16.90 -55.05 -7.08
N SER A 14 17.46 -54.06 -7.79
CA SER A 14 17.84 -52.79 -7.19
C SER A 14 16.63 -52.32 -6.38
N PRO A 15 16.82 -51.95 -5.09
CA PRO A 15 15.71 -51.51 -4.27
C PRO A 15 15.01 -50.41 -5.06
N ARG A 16 13.75 -50.66 -5.43
CA ARG A 16 12.94 -49.70 -6.18
C ARG A 16 12.92 -48.45 -5.32
N GLN A 17 13.70 -47.45 -5.72
CA GLN A 17 13.70 -46.15 -5.06
C GLN A 17 12.27 -45.64 -5.20
N LEU A 18 11.54 -45.65 -4.08
CA LEU A 18 10.22 -45.03 -3.99
C LEU A 18 10.47 -43.53 -4.13
N SER A 19 10.44 -43.04 -5.36
CA SER A 19 10.47 -41.60 -5.63
C SER A 19 9.07 -41.06 -5.47
N LEU A 20 8.90 -40.07 -4.60
CA LEU A 20 7.66 -39.31 -4.53
C LEU A 20 7.42 -38.60 -5.88
N PRO A 21 6.20 -38.63 -6.42
CA PRO A 21 5.83 -37.80 -7.56
C PRO A 21 6.14 -36.31 -7.30
N GLN A 22 6.62 -35.60 -8.33
CA GLN A 22 7.03 -34.20 -8.21
C GLN A 22 5.86 -33.29 -7.79
N GLU A 23 4.64 -33.63 -8.17
CA GLU A 23 3.42 -32.90 -7.79
C GLU A 23 3.20 -32.93 -6.28
N LEU A 24 3.48 -34.05 -5.61
CA LEU A 24 3.37 -34.15 -4.16
C LEU A 24 4.48 -33.36 -3.45
N ILE A 25 5.70 -33.39 -4.00
CA ILE A 25 6.83 -32.59 -3.50
C ILE A 25 6.48 -31.10 -3.58
N ASN A 26 5.98 -30.65 -4.74
CA ASN A 26 5.58 -29.26 -4.94
C ASN A 26 4.42 -28.87 -4.01
N ALA A 27 3.43 -29.74 -3.80
CA ALA A 27 2.32 -29.46 -2.88
C ALA A 27 2.78 -29.30 -1.42
N VAL A 28 3.76 -30.08 -0.97
CA VAL A 28 4.37 -29.91 0.37
C VAL A 28 5.10 -28.57 0.44
N ILE A 29 5.90 -28.25 -0.57
CA ILE A 29 6.65 -26.99 -0.64
C ILE A 29 5.71 -25.78 -0.67
N ASP A 30 4.64 -25.82 -1.48
CA ASP A 30 3.64 -24.76 -1.58
C ASP A 30 2.86 -24.60 -0.26
N HIS A 31 2.67 -25.68 0.52
CA HIS A 31 2.06 -25.58 1.84
C HIS A 31 2.97 -24.88 2.86
N LEU A 32 4.28 -25.17 2.85
CA LEU A 32 5.25 -24.49 3.71
C LEU A 32 5.36 -22.99 3.38
N GLU A 33 5.32 -22.64 2.09
CA GLU A 33 5.28 -21.24 1.64
C GLU A 33 4.00 -20.53 2.10
N HIS A 34 2.84 -21.18 1.99
CA HIS A 34 1.57 -20.63 2.46
C HIS A 34 1.58 -20.31 3.96
N ASP A 35 2.21 -21.18 4.75
CA ASP A 35 2.36 -21.02 6.20
C ASP A 35 3.49 -20.04 6.58
N LYS A 36 4.24 -19.52 5.60
CA LYS A 36 5.42 -18.64 5.75
C LYS A 36 6.53 -19.24 6.62
N ASP A 37 6.74 -20.56 6.53
CA ASP A 37 7.81 -21.27 7.23
C ASP A 37 9.08 -21.35 6.36
N ASP A 38 9.77 -20.21 6.23
CA ASP A 38 10.98 -20.08 5.41
C ASP A 38 12.13 -20.98 5.89
N GLU A 39 12.20 -21.28 7.20
CA GLU A 39 13.22 -22.15 7.77
C GLU A 39 13.00 -23.60 7.32
N SER A 40 11.79 -24.15 7.50
CA SER A 40 11.47 -25.49 7.01
C SER A 40 11.59 -25.58 5.50
N LEU A 41 11.18 -24.53 4.77
CA LEU A 41 11.32 -24.44 3.33
C LEU A 41 12.80 -24.55 2.92
N ALA A 42 13.71 -23.83 3.59
CA ALA A 42 15.15 -23.95 3.34
C ALA A 42 15.68 -25.37 3.62
N GLN A 43 15.23 -26.02 4.68
CA GLN A 43 15.65 -27.39 5.02
C GLN A 43 15.17 -28.42 3.99
N VAL A 44 13.92 -28.35 3.53
CA VAL A 44 13.41 -29.31 2.54
C VAL A 44 14.12 -29.20 1.19
N GLY A 45 14.60 -27.99 0.83
CA GLY A 45 15.42 -27.77 -0.35
C GLY A 45 16.74 -28.55 -0.36
N LEU A 46 17.23 -28.96 0.82
CA LEU A 46 18.47 -29.72 0.99
C LEU A 46 18.26 -31.24 0.96
N VAL A 47 17.01 -31.72 1.02
CA VAL A 47 16.68 -33.15 1.11
C VAL A 47 17.12 -33.91 -0.15
N SER A 48 16.79 -33.40 -1.33
CA SER A 48 17.20 -34.00 -2.61
C SER A 48 17.11 -33.00 -3.76
N ARG A 49 17.72 -33.35 -4.91
CA ARG A 49 17.69 -32.51 -6.13
C ARG A 49 16.27 -32.26 -6.68
N GLN A 50 15.29 -33.10 -6.34
CA GLN A 50 13.89 -32.93 -6.80
C GLN A 50 13.16 -31.82 -6.03
N TRP A 51 13.53 -31.57 -4.78
CA TRP A 51 12.93 -30.52 -3.93
C TRP A 51 13.48 -29.14 -4.26
N TYR A 52 14.72 -29.12 -4.75
CA TYR A 52 15.51 -27.92 -4.92
C TYR A 52 14.93 -26.83 -5.83
N PRO A 53 14.41 -27.13 -7.05
CA PRO A 53 14.00 -26.08 -7.99
C PRO A 53 12.82 -25.27 -7.47
N ARG A 54 11.78 -25.94 -6.97
CA ARG A 54 10.56 -25.30 -6.46
C ARG A 54 10.82 -24.56 -5.14
N THR A 55 11.60 -25.16 -4.25
CA THR A 55 12.02 -24.50 -3.00
C THR A 55 12.75 -23.19 -3.26
N ARG A 56 13.69 -23.18 -4.20
CA ARG A 56 14.46 -21.98 -4.58
C ARG A 56 13.58 -20.90 -5.19
N GLU A 57 12.58 -21.27 -5.98
CA GLU A 57 11.63 -20.32 -6.55
C GLU A 57 10.96 -19.51 -5.45
N HIS A 58 10.50 -20.17 -4.40
CA HIS A 58 9.83 -19.53 -3.25
C HIS A 58 10.80 -18.74 -2.36
N LEU A 59 11.95 -19.32 -2.00
CA LEU A 59 12.96 -18.65 -1.16
C LEU A 59 13.51 -17.35 -1.78
N PHE A 60 13.55 -17.27 -3.12
CA PHE A 60 14.02 -16.09 -3.85
C PHE A 60 12.87 -15.30 -4.49
N HIS A 61 11.61 -15.61 -4.17
CA HIS A 61 10.45 -14.92 -4.75
C HIS A 61 10.38 -13.45 -4.32
N SER A 62 10.71 -13.18 -3.06
CA SER A 62 10.75 -11.84 -2.47
C SER A 62 12.14 -11.52 -1.94
N ILE A 63 12.68 -10.37 -2.33
CA ILE A 63 13.95 -9.85 -1.84
C ILE A 63 13.69 -8.53 -1.12
N HIS A 64 14.14 -8.46 0.13
CA HIS A 64 14.09 -7.27 0.98
C HIS A 64 15.49 -6.71 1.15
N LEU A 65 15.69 -5.49 0.67
CA LEU A 65 16.92 -4.71 0.82
C LEU A 65 16.61 -3.60 1.82
N GLN A 66 16.92 -3.87 3.08
CA GLN A 66 16.78 -2.94 4.21
C GLN A 66 17.97 -3.14 5.17
N PRO A 67 18.40 -2.10 5.89
CA PRO A 67 19.47 -2.22 6.88
C PRO A 67 18.89 -2.87 8.15
N ASP A 68 19.39 -4.06 8.52
CA ASP A 68 18.93 -4.74 9.74
C ASP A 68 19.63 -4.21 11.01
N ASP A 69 20.93 -3.90 10.91
CA ASP A 69 21.80 -3.50 12.02
C ASP A 69 22.65 -2.27 11.63
N THR A 70 23.75 -2.51 10.89
CA THR A 70 24.69 -1.48 10.42
C THR A 70 24.73 -1.44 8.90
N ILE A 71 25.06 -0.26 8.34
CA ILE A 71 25.26 -0.12 6.90
C ILE A 71 26.33 -1.10 6.39
N GLN A 72 27.41 -1.32 7.15
CA GLN A 72 28.47 -2.26 6.79
C GLN A 72 27.95 -3.69 6.59
N GLN A 73 27.18 -4.22 7.55
CA GLN A 73 26.58 -5.56 7.42
C GLN A 73 25.59 -5.62 6.25
N PHE A 74 24.84 -4.55 6.02
CA PHE A 74 23.94 -4.45 4.88
C PHE A 74 24.68 -4.51 3.53
N VAL A 75 25.82 -3.81 3.40
CA VAL A 75 26.69 -3.90 2.22
C VAL A 75 27.21 -5.33 2.03
N GLU A 76 27.69 -5.97 3.10
CA GLU A 76 28.21 -7.35 3.06
C GLU A 76 27.13 -8.38 2.65
N HIS A 77 25.92 -8.25 3.19
CA HIS A 77 24.78 -9.10 2.83
C HIS A 77 24.38 -8.90 1.36
N THR A 78 24.35 -7.65 0.89
CA THR A 78 24.03 -7.32 -0.50
C THR A 78 25.08 -7.87 -1.46
N GLU A 79 26.36 -7.77 -1.11
CA GLU A 79 27.46 -8.31 -1.90
C GLU A 79 27.41 -9.84 -1.98
N ARG A 80 27.09 -10.50 -0.85
CA ARG A 80 26.86 -11.95 -0.82
C ARG A 80 25.68 -12.35 -1.72
N LEU A 81 24.58 -11.61 -1.67
CA LEU A 81 23.42 -11.84 -2.54
C LEU A 81 23.82 -11.70 -4.02
N ARG A 82 24.58 -10.66 -4.39
CA ARG A 82 25.13 -10.51 -5.74
C ARG A 82 25.93 -11.73 -6.17
N GLN A 83 26.83 -12.21 -5.34
CA GLN A 83 27.65 -13.39 -5.64
C GLN A 83 26.79 -14.66 -5.84
N VAL A 84 25.75 -14.85 -5.02
CA VAL A 84 24.81 -15.98 -5.18
C VAL A 84 24.06 -15.91 -6.51
N ILE A 85 23.57 -14.73 -6.87
CA ILE A 85 22.84 -14.48 -8.12
C ILE A 85 23.76 -14.63 -9.33
N GLU A 86 25.03 -14.22 -9.23
CA GLU A 86 26.03 -14.41 -10.28
C GLU A 86 26.38 -15.87 -10.49
N ALA A 87 26.56 -16.62 -9.41
CA ALA A 87 26.80 -18.06 -9.47
C ALA A 87 25.57 -18.82 -9.99
N ASN A 88 24.35 -18.29 -9.81
CA ASN A 88 23.11 -18.93 -10.20
C ASN A 88 22.15 -17.92 -10.88
N PRO A 89 22.35 -17.56 -12.17
CA PRO A 89 21.54 -16.54 -12.83
C PRO A 89 20.05 -16.85 -12.95
N SER A 90 19.66 -18.14 -12.88
CA SER A 90 18.23 -18.52 -12.77
C SER A 90 17.58 -17.97 -11.50
N LEU A 91 18.38 -17.76 -10.45
CA LEU A 91 18.14 -16.97 -9.23
C LEU A 91 17.29 -15.74 -9.49
N ALA A 92 17.86 -14.87 -10.31
CA ALA A 92 17.33 -13.54 -10.56
C ALA A 92 15.97 -13.56 -11.28
N ARG A 93 15.63 -14.66 -11.96
CA ARG A 93 14.34 -14.83 -12.64
C ARG A 93 13.21 -15.23 -11.68
N SER A 94 13.56 -15.79 -10.52
CA SER A 94 12.59 -16.13 -9.48
C SER A 94 12.14 -14.91 -8.68
N VAL A 95 12.96 -13.84 -8.65
CA VAL A 95 12.63 -12.58 -7.95
C VAL A 95 11.46 -11.89 -8.64
N GLN A 96 10.32 -11.87 -7.97
CA GLN A 96 9.09 -11.21 -8.42
C GLN A 96 8.73 -10.01 -7.54
N TRP A 97 9.12 -10.02 -6.27
CA TRP A 97 8.87 -8.95 -5.32
C TRP A 97 10.20 -8.37 -4.87
N LEU A 98 10.36 -7.05 -5.02
CA LEU A 98 11.54 -6.34 -4.61
C LEU A 98 11.15 -5.18 -3.69
N TRP A 99 11.66 -5.23 -2.47
CA TRP A 99 11.45 -4.22 -1.45
C TRP A 99 12.79 -3.53 -1.19
N VAL A 100 12.85 -2.22 -1.42
CA VAL A 100 13.99 -1.40 -1.04
C VAL A 100 13.47 -0.37 -0.05
N ARG A 101 13.75 -0.59 1.23
CA ARG A 101 13.20 0.21 2.33
C ARG A 101 14.30 1.02 3.00
N GLU A 102 13.91 2.10 3.67
CA GLU A 102 14.81 2.94 4.44
C GLU A 102 15.99 3.44 3.60
N LEU A 103 15.77 3.66 2.30
CA LEU A 103 16.75 4.30 1.43
C LEU A 103 17.23 5.57 2.14
N SER A 104 18.53 5.80 2.18
CA SER A 104 19.10 6.98 2.83
C SER A 104 20.29 7.48 2.01
N PRO A 105 20.47 8.81 1.85
CA PRO A 105 21.66 9.35 1.21
C PRO A 105 22.96 8.87 1.87
N SER A 106 22.93 8.62 3.18
CA SER A 106 24.07 8.11 3.96
C SER A 106 24.63 6.78 3.43
N TRP A 107 23.81 5.99 2.73
CA TRP A 107 24.23 4.73 2.09
C TRP A 107 25.25 4.94 0.96
N PHE A 108 25.31 6.15 0.41
CA PHE A 108 26.10 6.49 -0.78
C PHE A 108 27.15 7.56 -0.50
N GLU A 109 27.27 7.97 0.75
CA GLU A 109 28.26 8.95 1.21
C GLU A 109 29.44 8.24 1.90
N ASN A 110 30.56 8.97 2.04
CA ASN A 110 31.73 8.51 2.78
C ASN A 110 32.27 7.15 2.29
N ASP A 111 32.47 6.21 3.22
CA ASP A 111 33.09 4.90 2.99
C ASP A 111 32.20 3.95 2.16
N PHE A 112 30.92 4.30 1.93
CA PHE A 112 29.95 3.47 1.24
C PHE A 112 29.60 3.96 -0.17
N LYS A 113 30.34 4.91 -0.74
CA LYS A 113 30.07 5.47 -2.09
C LYS A 113 29.89 4.42 -3.20
N ASP A 114 30.59 3.28 -3.10
CA ASP A 114 30.53 2.21 -4.11
C ASP A 114 29.27 1.34 -3.95
N PHE A 115 28.54 1.47 -2.85
CA PHE A 115 27.33 0.70 -2.58
C PHE A 115 26.22 0.99 -3.59
N GLY A 116 26.11 2.24 -4.06
CA GLY A 116 25.17 2.60 -5.14
C GLY A 116 25.43 1.81 -6.43
N ASN A 117 26.71 1.60 -6.77
CA ASN A 117 27.10 0.79 -7.92
C ASN A 117 26.81 -0.70 -7.69
N LEU A 118 27.05 -1.20 -6.48
CA LEU A 118 26.72 -2.57 -6.09
C LEU A 118 25.22 -2.85 -6.29
N LEU A 119 24.37 -2.00 -5.74
CA LEU A 119 22.92 -2.10 -5.89
C LEU A 119 22.50 -2.01 -7.37
N THR A 120 23.06 -1.06 -8.12
CA THR A 120 22.81 -0.90 -9.56
C THR A 120 23.04 -2.21 -10.32
N VAL A 121 24.21 -2.84 -10.12
CA VAL A 121 24.58 -4.10 -10.79
C VAL A 121 23.67 -5.25 -10.36
N LEU A 122 23.34 -5.34 -9.08
CA LEU A 122 22.45 -6.38 -8.55
C LEU A 122 21.04 -6.24 -9.14
N LEU A 123 20.43 -5.06 -9.02
CA LEU A 123 19.07 -4.78 -9.45
C LEU A 123 18.86 -4.95 -10.96
N ALA A 124 19.87 -4.61 -11.77
CA ALA A 124 19.84 -4.81 -13.21
C ALA A 124 19.62 -6.30 -13.60
N ARG A 125 19.97 -7.25 -12.73
CA ARG A 125 19.82 -8.69 -12.99
C ARG A 125 18.40 -9.21 -12.75
N PHE A 126 17.60 -8.55 -11.91
CA PHE A 126 16.27 -9.03 -11.51
C PHE A 126 15.22 -8.80 -12.59
N THR A 127 15.24 -9.52 -13.70
CA THR A 127 14.43 -9.22 -14.90
C THR A 127 12.92 -9.38 -14.75
N ASN A 128 12.46 -10.15 -13.75
CA ASN A 128 11.08 -10.60 -13.61
C ASN A 128 10.31 -9.93 -12.46
N VAL A 129 10.81 -8.81 -11.94
CA VAL A 129 10.13 -8.05 -10.87
C VAL A 129 8.75 -7.62 -11.35
N SER A 130 7.73 -8.10 -10.64
CA SER A 130 6.33 -7.78 -10.85
C SER A 130 5.77 -6.85 -9.77
N GLN A 131 6.45 -6.78 -8.61
CA GLN A 131 6.11 -5.87 -7.52
C GLN A 131 7.38 -5.14 -7.06
N LEU A 132 7.33 -3.82 -7.11
CA LEU A 132 8.42 -2.95 -6.69
C LEU A 132 7.92 -2.04 -5.56
N TYR A 133 8.60 -2.08 -4.43
CA TYR A 133 8.39 -1.17 -3.33
C TYR A 133 9.67 -0.40 -3.05
N LEU A 134 9.57 0.92 -3.13
CA LEU A 134 10.63 1.87 -2.87
C LEU A 134 10.19 2.75 -1.71
N ALA A 135 10.90 2.72 -0.59
CA ALA A 135 10.63 3.56 0.55
C ALA A 135 11.91 4.23 1.04
N GLY A 136 11.85 5.54 1.27
CA GLY A 136 12.86 6.25 2.03
C GLY A 136 12.80 5.95 3.53
N THR A 137 13.69 6.56 4.30
CA THR A 137 13.55 6.60 5.76
C THR A 137 12.34 7.45 6.13
N PRO A 138 11.49 6.97 7.06
CA PRO A 138 10.29 7.69 7.44
C PRO A 138 10.54 8.85 8.42
N ASP A 139 11.78 9.05 8.87
CA ASP A 139 12.16 10.16 9.75
C ASP A 139 12.09 11.51 8.99
N GLU A 140 11.31 12.46 9.52
CA GLU A 140 11.06 13.77 8.90
C GLU A 140 12.35 14.56 8.68
N ASP A 141 13.32 14.43 9.59
CA ASP A 141 14.60 15.13 9.51
C ASP A 141 15.55 14.53 8.47
N THR A 142 15.24 13.32 7.96
CA THR A 142 16.08 12.61 7.01
C THR A 142 15.33 12.14 5.77
N LEU A 143 14.29 12.87 5.33
CA LEU A 143 13.60 12.57 4.09
C LEU A 143 14.57 12.41 2.92
N VAL A 144 14.31 11.41 2.09
CA VAL A 144 15.20 11.05 1.00
C VAL A 144 14.92 11.95 -0.19
N HIS A 145 15.81 12.91 -0.43
CA HIS A 145 15.83 13.62 -1.70
C HIS A 145 16.28 12.65 -2.81
N TRP A 146 15.39 12.37 -3.76
CA TRP A 146 15.67 11.53 -4.93
C TRP A 146 16.91 12.01 -5.69
N GLY A 147 17.12 13.34 -5.74
CA GLY A 147 18.30 14.01 -6.29
C GLY A 147 19.64 13.53 -5.70
N ARG A 148 19.67 13.02 -4.46
CA ARG A 148 20.88 12.52 -3.79
C ARG A 148 21.18 11.05 -4.05
N ILE A 149 20.23 10.28 -4.57
CA ILE A 149 20.47 8.89 -4.98
C ILE A 149 21.40 8.89 -6.21
N PRO A 150 22.45 8.04 -6.26
CA PRO A 150 23.34 7.94 -7.40
C PRO A 150 22.57 7.79 -8.72
N GLU A 151 22.97 8.54 -9.76
CA GLU A 151 22.25 8.61 -11.02
C GLU A 151 22.05 7.23 -11.68
N GLN A 152 23.08 6.38 -11.64
CA GLN A 152 23.01 5.03 -12.19
C GLN A 152 21.96 4.17 -11.47
N LEU A 153 21.84 4.33 -10.16
CA LEU A 153 20.85 3.62 -9.36
C LEU A 153 19.44 4.13 -9.64
N ARG A 154 19.24 5.45 -9.76
CA ARG A 154 17.96 6.04 -10.21
C ARG A 154 17.53 5.49 -11.56
N ASN A 155 18.44 5.49 -12.55
CA ASN A 155 18.17 4.96 -13.89
C ASN A 155 17.81 3.48 -13.85
N THR A 156 18.40 2.71 -12.92
CA THR A 156 18.05 1.32 -12.70
C THR A 156 16.64 1.18 -12.14
N PHE A 157 16.25 1.99 -11.15
CA PHE A 157 14.87 2.00 -10.64
C PHE A 157 13.86 2.38 -11.72
N TYR A 158 14.14 3.38 -12.55
CA TYR A 158 13.29 3.71 -13.70
C TYR A 158 13.20 2.55 -14.71
N THR A 159 14.32 1.86 -14.96
CA THR A 159 14.35 0.68 -15.84
C THR A 159 13.52 -0.48 -15.25
N LEU A 160 13.51 -0.65 -13.92
CA LEU A 160 12.65 -1.63 -13.26
C LEU A 160 11.17 -1.24 -13.38
N ALA A 161 10.87 0.05 -13.14
CA ALA A 161 9.54 0.61 -13.16
C ALA A 161 8.83 0.52 -14.53
N THR A 162 9.60 0.67 -15.60
CA THR A 162 9.10 0.69 -16.99
C THR A 162 8.90 -0.70 -17.60
N ARG A 163 9.15 -1.77 -16.83
CA ARG A 163 9.01 -3.13 -17.37
C ARG A 163 7.55 -3.52 -17.54
N PRO A 164 7.21 -4.22 -18.65
CA PRO A 164 5.84 -4.64 -18.94
C PRO A 164 5.29 -5.67 -17.94
N GLY A 165 6.17 -6.34 -17.18
CA GLY A 165 5.80 -7.29 -16.14
C GLY A 165 5.40 -6.65 -14.80
N LEU A 166 5.64 -5.35 -14.61
CA LEU A 166 5.40 -4.67 -13.35
C LEU A 166 3.91 -4.43 -13.14
N ARG A 167 3.37 -4.96 -12.05
CA ARG A 167 1.95 -4.92 -11.66
C ARG A 167 1.72 -4.16 -10.36
N TYR A 168 2.71 -4.07 -9.48
CA TYR A 168 2.59 -3.32 -8.24
C TYR A 168 3.80 -2.39 -8.07
N LEU A 169 3.54 -1.10 -7.83
CA LEU A 169 4.55 -0.07 -7.66
C LEU A 169 4.10 0.77 -6.48
N ARG A 170 4.90 0.72 -5.43
CA ARG A 170 4.70 1.54 -4.23
C ARG A 170 5.93 2.40 -3.99
N ILE A 171 5.72 3.69 -3.83
CA ILE A 171 6.75 4.69 -3.59
C ILE A 171 6.35 5.47 -2.33
N GLU A 172 7.24 5.52 -1.34
CA GLU A 172 6.98 6.16 -0.05
C GLU A 172 8.16 6.98 0.47
N HIS A 173 7.87 8.09 1.16
CA HIS A 173 8.88 8.90 1.87
C HIS A 173 10.03 9.35 0.96
N MET A 174 9.69 9.82 -0.26
CA MET A 174 10.67 10.28 -1.26
C MET A 174 10.33 11.68 -1.73
N ASP A 175 11.29 12.60 -1.55
CA ASP A 175 11.20 13.97 -2.02
C ASP A 175 11.86 14.13 -3.40
N ASP A 176 11.35 15.10 -4.17
CA ASP A 176 11.86 15.46 -5.50
C ASP A 176 11.90 14.29 -6.51
N ILE A 177 11.07 13.27 -6.30
CA ILE A 177 11.01 12.11 -7.20
C ILE A 177 10.31 12.47 -8.51
N ASP A 178 10.92 12.08 -9.63
CA ASP A 178 10.33 12.29 -10.95
C ASP A 178 9.47 11.08 -11.38
N LEU A 179 8.17 11.17 -11.11
CA LEU A 179 7.20 10.11 -11.46
C LEU A 179 7.03 9.91 -12.97
N ARG A 180 7.48 10.86 -13.82
CA ARG A 180 7.34 10.76 -15.29
C ARG A 180 8.07 9.54 -15.85
N HIS A 181 9.15 9.14 -15.21
CA HIS A 181 9.94 7.97 -15.61
C HIS A 181 9.40 6.64 -15.05
N PHE A 182 8.57 6.67 -14.00
CA PHE A 182 7.99 5.47 -13.41
C PHE A 182 6.73 4.99 -14.15
N ILE A 183 5.98 5.92 -14.71
CA ILE A 183 4.64 5.66 -15.25
C ILE A 183 4.68 5.93 -16.75
N GLN A 184 5.22 4.97 -17.48
CA GLN A 184 5.17 4.92 -18.95
C GLN A 184 4.10 3.91 -19.40
N ASP A 185 3.44 4.21 -20.52
CA ASP A 185 2.31 3.63 -21.30
C ASP A 185 1.69 2.23 -21.01
N ASN A 186 2.17 1.40 -20.08
CA ASN A 186 1.73 0.00 -19.91
C ASN A 186 1.48 -0.43 -18.46
N TYR A 187 1.25 0.51 -17.55
CA TYR A 187 1.03 0.15 -16.15
C TYR A 187 -0.39 -0.38 -15.90
N SER A 188 -0.51 -1.70 -15.69
CA SER A 188 -1.81 -2.40 -15.67
C SER A 188 -2.35 -2.76 -14.29
N GLY A 189 -1.61 -2.49 -13.21
CA GLY A 189 -1.94 -3.00 -11.89
C GLY A 189 -2.21 -1.90 -10.86
N TRP A 190 -1.36 -1.81 -9.84
CA TRP A 190 -1.58 -1.02 -8.64
C TRP A 190 -0.46 -0.02 -8.43
N LEU A 191 -0.81 1.26 -8.39
CA LEU A 191 0.11 2.36 -8.10
C LEU A 191 -0.22 2.93 -6.72
N CYS A 192 0.78 3.00 -5.85
CA CYS A 192 0.66 3.62 -4.54
C CYS A 192 1.78 4.63 -4.35
N ILE A 193 1.42 5.89 -4.11
CA ILE A 193 2.36 6.96 -3.82
C ILE A 193 1.96 7.52 -2.46
N ARG A 194 2.88 7.47 -1.49
CA ARG A 194 2.65 8.00 -0.15
C ARG A 194 3.73 8.95 0.30
N GLU A 195 3.37 10.03 0.97
CA GLU A 195 4.31 10.92 1.67
C GLU A 195 5.50 11.32 0.77
N CYS A 196 5.20 11.84 -0.42
CA CYS A 196 6.20 12.20 -1.42
C CYS A 196 6.12 13.69 -1.75
N GLY A 197 7.25 14.41 -1.62
CA GLY A 197 7.34 15.84 -1.94
C GLY A 197 6.88 16.76 -0.82
N ARG A 198 7.12 16.37 0.43
CA ARG A 198 7.01 17.28 1.59
C ARG A 198 8.12 18.32 1.60
N GLY A 199 9.16 18.13 0.80
CA GLY A 199 10.28 19.03 0.63
C GLY A 199 9.86 20.49 0.71
N SER A 200 9.99 21.05 1.91
CA SER A 200 9.89 22.47 2.17
C SER A 200 10.78 23.11 1.13
N ILE A 201 10.22 23.93 0.22
CA ILE A 201 11.01 24.80 -0.64
C ILE A 201 12.05 25.39 0.30
N PRO A 202 13.35 25.05 0.18
CA PRO A 202 14.34 25.57 1.10
C PRO A 202 14.16 27.07 1.04
N PRO A 203 13.92 27.77 2.17
CA PRO A 203 13.63 29.20 2.15
C PRO A 203 14.73 29.82 1.30
N LEU A 204 14.35 30.33 0.12
CA LEU A 204 15.27 30.78 -0.91
C LEU A 204 16.27 31.69 -0.23
N LEU A 205 17.47 31.18 0.05
CA LEU A 205 18.51 31.96 0.71
C LEU A 205 18.73 33.16 -0.21
N PRO A 206 18.42 34.39 0.23
CA PRO A 206 18.51 35.55 -0.63
C PRO A 206 19.99 35.76 -0.95
N GLY A 207 20.40 35.37 -2.16
CA GLY A 207 21.79 35.43 -2.62
C GLY A 207 22.42 34.10 -3.01
N SER A 208 21.73 32.97 -2.87
CA SER A 208 22.10 31.79 -3.65
C SER A 208 21.56 32.01 -5.05
N ASP A 209 22.43 32.35 -6.00
CA ASP A 209 22.16 32.25 -7.43
C ASP A 209 21.66 30.82 -7.68
N SER A 210 20.33 30.70 -7.64
CA SER A 210 19.65 29.43 -7.88
C SER A 210 20.12 29.01 -9.27
N PRO A 211 20.46 27.73 -9.50
CA PRO A 211 20.62 27.24 -10.86
C PRO A 211 19.23 27.30 -11.51
N THR A 212 18.83 28.49 -11.97
CA THR A 212 17.74 28.74 -12.89
C THR A 212 18.18 28.19 -14.23
N SER A 213 18.21 26.88 -14.27
CA SER A 213 18.16 26.02 -15.42
C SER A 213 18.44 24.61 -14.88
N PHE A 214 17.35 23.85 -14.71
CA PHE A 214 17.33 22.59 -15.43
C PHE A 214 17.49 22.97 -16.91
N THR A 215 18.72 23.29 -17.33
CA THR A 215 19.08 23.22 -18.73
C THR A 215 18.71 21.80 -19.08
N SER A 216 18.07 21.66 -20.23
CA SER A 216 17.99 20.39 -20.95
C SER A 216 19.41 19.85 -21.08
N ASN A 217 19.94 19.22 -20.04
CA ASN A 217 20.96 18.23 -20.19
C ASN A 217 20.28 17.22 -21.08
N GLU A 218 20.89 16.99 -22.24
CA GLU A 218 20.67 15.83 -23.08
C GLU A 218 20.94 14.60 -22.21
N ALA A 219 20.02 14.31 -21.29
CA ALA A 219 19.91 13.03 -20.63
C ALA A 219 19.79 12.06 -21.79
N GLY A 220 20.80 11.20 -21.92
CA GLY A 220 20.94 10.28 -23.03
C GLY A 220 19.57 9.72 -23.38
N THR A 221 19.18 9.91 -24.64
CA THR A 221 17.85 9.56 -25.15
C THR A 221 17.44 8.24 -24.55
N PRO A 222 16.32 8.16 -23.79
CA PRO A 222 15.88 6.90 -23.21
C PRO A 222 15.81 5.87 -24.35
N PRO A 223 16.25 4.61 -24.10
CA PRO A 223 16.33 3.60 -25.14
C PRO A 223 15.02 3.58 -25.91
N SER A 224 15.13 3.77 -27.24
CA SER A 224 14.03 4.00 -28.16
C SER A 224 12.88 3.04 -27.85
N ALA A 225 11.75 3.59 -27.40
CA ALA A 225 10.58 2.85 -26.99
C ALA A 225 10.20 1.84 -28.07
N CYS A 226 10.17 0.55 -27.70
CA CYS A 226 9.72 -0.50 -28.59
C CYS A 226 8.35 -0.13 -29.14
N GLN A 227 8.20 -0.12 -30.47
CA GLN A 227 6.92 0.14 -31.14
C GLN A 227 5.90 -0.89 -30.67
N ALA A 228 5.05 -0.49 -29.71
CA ALA A 228 3.99 -1.32 -29.20
C ALA A 228 2.95 -1.50 -30.31
N SER A 229 2.82 -2.74 -30.81
CA SER A 229 1.64 -3.19 -31.54
C SER A 229 0.40 -2.83 -30.72
N SER A 230 -0.69 -2.42 -31.38
CA SER A 230 -1.94 -1.82 -30.85
C SER A 230 -2.72 -2.62 -29.80
N SER A 231 -2.05 -3.15 -28.78
CA SER A 231 -2.64 -3.85 -27.64
C SER A 231 -3.47 -2.87 -26.85
N GLU A 232 -4.66 -3.32 -26.46
CA GLU A 232 -5.59 -2.60 -25.59
C GLU A 232 -4.82 -1.93 -24.44
N CYS A 233 -4.90 -0.61 -24.37
CA CYS A 233 -4.21 0.14 -23.32
C CYS A 233 -4.65 -0.41 -21.96
N SER A 234 -3.68 -0.91 -21.21
CA SER A 234 -3.93 -1.51 -19.91
C SER A 234 -4.43 -0.44 -18.95
N THR A 235 -5.63 -0.65 -18.42
CA THR A 235 -6.20 0.26 -17.42
C THR A 235 -5.55 0.01 -16.07
N LEU A 236 -5.00 1.06 -15.43
CA LEU A 236 -4.60 1.00 -14.02
C LEU A 236 -5.77 0.46 -13.19
N GLN A 237 -5.57 -0.56 -12.36
CA GLN A 237 -6.66 -1.15 -11.59
C GLN A 237 -6.92 -0.40 -10.29
N SER A 238 -5.84 -0.03 -9.59
CA SER A 238 -5.90 0.64 -8.30
C SER A 238 -4.88 1.78 -8.22
N LEU A 239 -5.33 2.92 -7.71
CA LEU A 239 -4.51 4.10 -7.43
C LEU A 239 -4.67 4.46 -5.95
N THR A 240 -3.56 4.57 -5.24
CA THR A 240 -3.50 5.12 -3.87
C THR A 240 -2.66 6.38 -3.88
N ILE A 241 -3.26 7.47 -3.41
CA ILE A 241 -2.60 8.76 -3.20
C ILE A 241 -2.70 9.13 -1.73
N ASP A 242 -1.57 9.42 -1.14
CA ASP A 242 -1.45 9.74 0.28
C ASP A 242 -0.35 10.79 0.43
N ASP A 243 -0.70 12.00 0.87
CA ASP A 243 0.28 13.07 1.10
C ASP A 243 1.36 13.22 -0.01
N CYS A 244 0.89 13.35 -1.25
CA CYS A 244 1.77 13.40 -2.42
C CYS A 244 1.35 14.47 -3.41
N GLY A 245 0.66 15.51 -2.93
CA GLY A 245 -0.06 16.48 -3.76
C GLY A 245 0.82 17.15 -4.78
N HIS A 246 1.97 17.67 -4.35
CA HIS A 246 2.91 18.37 -5.22
C HIS A 246 3.47 17.48 -6.34
N VAL A 247 4.09 16.36 -5.98
CA VAL A 247 4.73 15.43 -6.93
C VAL A 247 3.68 14.87 -7.89
N PHE A 248 2.51 14.50 -7.37
CA PHE A 248 1.48 13.88 -8.18
C PHE A 248 0.77 14.89 -9.09
N ARG A 249 0.51 16.12 -8.64
CA ARG A 249 0.00 17.22 -9.47
C ARG A 249 0.93 17.49 -10.64
N ASP A 250 2.22 17.65 -10.39
CA ASP A 250 3.19 18.01 -11.42
C ASP A 250 3.32 16.90 -12.47
N PHE A 251 3.29 15.65 -12.01
CA PHE A 251 3.20 14.49 -12.90
C PHE A 251 1.91 14.49 -13.75
N LEU A 252 0.74 14.74 -13.15
CA LEU A 252 -0.54 14.79 -13.88
C LEU A 252 -0.58 15.95 -14.89
N ARG A 253 -0.02 17.11 -14.56
CA ARG A 253 0.11 18.25 -15.49
C ARG A 253 0.99 17.89 -16.68
N TYR A 254 2.15 17.29 -16.43
CA TYR A 254 3.03 16.81 -17.50
C TYR A 254 2.31 15.82 -18.42
N GLN A 255 1.57 14.86 -17.85
CA GLN A 255 0.78 13.90 -18.62
C GLN A 255 -0.31 14.56 -19.48
N ARG A 256 -0.92 15.64 -19.00
CA ARG A 256 -1.92 16.41 -19.75
C ARG A 256 -1.31 17.15 -20.95
N GLU A 257 -0.07 17.60 -20.82
CA GLU A 257 0.67 18.29 -21.89
C GLU A 257 1.13 17.34 -23.01
N GLN A 258 1.44 16.08 -22.65
CA GLN A 258 1.77 15.03 -23.62
C GLN A 258 0.47 14.47 -24.25
N LYS A 259 0.11 14.95 -25.45
CA LYS A 259 -1.09 14.50 -26.23
C LYS A 259 -1.13 12.97 -26.45
N PRO A 260 -2.32 12.33 -26.66
CA PRO A 260 -3.68 12.68 -26.21
C PRO A 260 -3.92 12.24 -24.75
N PRO A 261 -5.00 12.71 -24.06
CA PRO A 261 -5.27 12.41 -22.65
C PRO A 261 -5.07 10.93 -22.38
N SER A 262 -4.04 10.67 -21.61
CA SER A 262 -3.40 9.39 -21.61
C SER A 262 -4.32 8.38 -20.95
N THR A 263 -4.56 7.28 -21.66
CA THR A 263 -5.53 6.25 -21.31
C THR A 263 -5.12 5.46 -20.05
N TRP A 264 -3.95 5.74 -19.49
CA TRP A 264 -3.41 5.03 -18.33
C TRP A 264 -4.18 5.37 -17.04
N LEU A 265 -4.66 6.62 -16.88
CA LEU A 265 -5.39 7.01 -15.68
C LEU A 265 -6.87 6.64 -15.79
N ARG A 266 -7.12 5.33 -15.91
CA ARG A 266 -8.43 4.69 -15.97
C ARG A 266 -8.63 3.79 -14.76
N THR A 267 -8.56 4.36 -13.57
CA THR A 267 -8.58 3.57 -12.34
C THR A 267 -9.98 3.07 -11.98
N ARG A 268 -10.07 1.82 -11.51
CA ARG A 268 -11.31 1.22 -10.98
C ARG A 268 -11.42 1.32 -9.47
N GLN A 269 -10.28 1.36 -8.79
CA GLN A 269 -10.18 1.55 -7.35
C GLN A 269 -9.33 2.80 -7.07
N LEU A 270 -9.90 3.72 -6.30
CA LEU A 270 -9.20 4.93 -5.87
C LEU A 270 -9.17 4.97 -4.35
N VAL A 271 -7.98 5.11 -3.78
CA VAL A 271 -7.74 5.27 -2.35
C VAL A 271 -7.08 6.63 -2.16
N VAL A 272 -7.65 7.47 -1.29
CA VAL A 272 -7.20 8.84 -1.05
C VAL A 272 -7.05 9.05 0.44
N SER A 273 -5.86 9.42 0.89
CA SER A 273 -5.67 9.87 2.27
C SER A 273 -5.88 11.38 2.39
N VAL A 274 -6.40 11.83 3.54
CA VAL A 274 -6.94 13.20 3.69
C VAL A 274 -6.11 14.11 4.61
N ALA A 275 -4.96 13.66 5.10
CA ALA A 275 -4.10 14.45 5.97
C ALA A 275 -2.62 14.17 5.66
N PRO A 276 -1.80 15.22 5.44
CA PRO A 276 -2.19 16.61 5.21
C PRO A 276 -2.98 16.78 3.90
N TRP A 277 -3.77 17.85 3.81
CA TRP A 277 -4.52 18.22 2.60
C TRP A 277 -4.27 19.68 2.24
N ASP A 278 -3.65 19.91 1.09
CA ASP A 278 -3.29 21.23 0.59
C ASP A 278 -3.88 21.48 -0.81
N ASP A 279 -3.63 22.68 -1.35
CA ASP A 279 -4.08 23.07 -2.69
C ASP A 279 -3.55 22.13 -3.78
N ALA A 280 -2.36 21.55 -3.58
CA ALA A 280 -1.75 20.64 -4.53
C ALA A 280 -2.46 19.29 -4.57
N MET A 281 -2.84 18.73 -3.41
CA MET A 281 -3.69 17.56 -3.31
C MET A 281 -5.06 17.79 -3.92
N ASP A 282 -5.67 18.96 -3.70
CA ASP A 282 -6.94 19.34 -4.32
C ASP A 282 -6.86 19.35 -5.85
N GLU A 283 -5.83 19.99 -6.40
CA GLU A 283 -5.62 20.03 -7.84
C GLU A 283 -5.34 18.63 -8.42
N ALA A 284 -4.49 17.85 -7.76
CA ALA A 284 -4.16 16.50 -8.18
C ALA A 284 -5.40 15.60 -8.19
N LEU A 285 -6.20 15.61 -7.12
CA LEU A 285 -7.46 14.85 -7.05
C LEU A 285 -8.43 15.32 -8.15
N ASN A 286 -8.55 16.62 -8.39
CA ASN A 286 -9.44 17.12 -9.44
C ASN A 286 -9.05 16.60 -10.83
N ILE A 287 -7.76 16.60 -11.18
CA ILE A 287 -7.28 16.05 -12.44
C ILE A 287 -7.56 14.53 -12.50
N VAL A 288 -7.38 13.79 -11.40
CA VAL A 288 -7.74 12.36 -11.35
C VAL A 288 -9.21 12.15 -11.65
N LEU A 289 -10.07 12.92 -11.01
CA LEU A 289 -11.52 12.78 -11.12
C LEU A 289 -12.02 13.17 -12.52
N GLU A 290 -11.45 14.17 -13.16
CA GLU A 290 -11.75 14.52 -14.56
C GLU A 290 -11.55 13.33 -15.52
N ASN A 291 -10.57 12.47 -15.26
CA ASN A 291 -10.17 11.38 -16.15
C ASN A 291 -10.75 10.01 -15.74
N SER A 292 -10.91 9.76 -14.44
CA SER A 292 -11.24 8.44 -13.89
C SER A 292 -12.60 8.34 -13.21
N ALA A 293 -13.31 9.44 -12.89
CA ALA A 293 -14.46 9.35 -11.98
C ALA A 293 -15.60 8.46 -12.50
N THR A 294 -15.79 8.37 -13.81
CA THR A 294 -16.78 7.45 -14.42
C THR A 294 -16.35 5.98 -14.39
N LEU A 295 -15.09 5.67 -14.12
CA LEU A 295 -14.55 4.30 -14.10
C LEU A 295 -14.37 3.75 -12.69
N VAL A 296 -14.25 4.64 -11.69
CA VAL A 296 -14.12 4.27 -10.29
C VAL A 296 -15.36 3.52 -9.81
N LYS A 297 -15.16 2.28 -9.38
CA LYS A 297 -16.18 1.41 -8.76
C LYS A 297 -15.97 1.27 -7.26
N LYS A 298 -14.73 1.40 -6.79
CA LYS A 298 -14.39 1.32 -5.38
C LYS A 298 -13.64 2.58 -4.97
N TYR A 299 -14.12 3.26 -3.96
CA TYR A 299 -13.50 4.47 -3.42
C TYR A 299 -13.26 4.31 -1.93
N VAL A 300 -12.03 4.58 -1.50
CA VAL A 300 -11.62 4.51 -0.10
C VAL A 300 -11.05 5.85 0.31
N VAL A 301 -11.60 6.45 1.37
CA VAL A 301 -11.08 7.66 2.00
C VAL A 301 -10.38 7.26 3.28
N ASN A 302 -9.09 7.58 3.40
CA ASN A 302 -8.27 7.31 4.57
C ASN A 302 -8.03 8.61 5.33
N HIS A 303 -8.74 8.80 6.43
CA HIS A 303 -8.38 9.74 7.47
C HIS A 303 -7.58 8.99 8.53
N HIS A 304 -6.43 8.46 8.11
CA HIS A 304 -5.46 7.83 9.00
C HIS A 304 -4.15 8.61 8.89
N PRO A 305 -3.72 9.30 9.96
CA PRO A 305 -2.35 9.72 10.11
C PRO A 305 -1.59 8.43 10.39
N ASP A 306 -0.99 7.83 9.37
CA ASP A 306 0.14 6.95 9.69
C ASP A 306 1.14 7.77 10.54
N ARG A 307 1.74 7.10 11.51
CA ARG A 307 2.22 7.56 12.85
C ARG A 307 3.25 8.70 12.91
N ILE A 308 3.44 9.46 11.84
CA ILE A 308 4.57 10.36 11.61
C ILE A 308 4.10 11.79 11.34
N LEU A 309 2.79 12.00 11.15
CA LEU A 309 2.28 13.35 10.96
C LEU A 309 2.41 14.19 12.23
N GLN A 310 2.82 15.44 12.02
CA GLN A 310 2.91 16.44 13.07
C GLN A 310 1.59 16.54 13.85
N PRO A 311 1.65 16.73 15.19
CA PRO A 311 0.47 16.76 16.05
C PRO A 311 -0.63 17.75 15.61
N GLU A 312 -0.25 18.76 14.83
CA GLU A 312 -1.14 19.79 14.30
C GLU A 312 -2.21 19.23 13.34
N TYR A 313 -1.92 18.12 12.65
CA TYR A 313 -2.84 17.53 11.68
C TYR A 313 -3.94 16.67 12.31
N HIS A 314 -3.78 16.23 13.56
CA HIS A 314 -4.76 15.38 14.25
C HIS A 314 -6.11 16.06 14.48
N TYR A 315 -6.15 17.40 14.45
CA TYR A 315 -7.33 18.19 14.80
C TYR A 315 -8.05 18.83 13.61
N LEU A 316 -7.66 18.50 12.37
CA LEU A 316 -8.31 19.05 11.19
C LEU A 316 -9.48 18.18 10.73
N PRO A 317 -10.63 18.78 10.38
CA PRO A 317 -11.74 18.04 9.79
C PRO A 317 -11.34 17.52 8.40
N ILE A 318 -11.97 16.41 7.97
CA ILE A 318 -11.76 15.88 6.62
C ILE A 318 -12.10 16.96 5.59
N HIS A 319 -11.16 17.22 4.68
CA HIS A 319 -11.39 18.18 3.60
C HIS A 319 -12.61 17.77 2.75
N PRO A 320 -13.47 18.72 2.29
CA PRO A 320 -14.67 18.37 1.53
C PRO A 320 -14.40 17.72 0.17
N SER A 321 -13.27 18.00 -0.48
CA SER A 321 -12.95 17.48 -1.82
C SER A 321 -12.93 15.95 -1.91
N PRO A 322 -12.23 15.21 -1.00
CA PRO A 322 -12.33 13.76 -0.90
C PRO A 322 -13.75 13.22 -0.74
N LEU A 323 -14.67 14.01 -0.17
CA LEU A 323 -16.04 13.58 0.13
C LEU A 323 -17.04 13.90 -1.00
N ALA A 324 -16.58 14.42 -2.14
CA ALA A 324 -17.43 14.74 -3.30
C ALA A 324 -17.93 13.50 -4.07
N PHE A 325 -18.59 12.56 -3.39
CA PHE A 325 -18.97 11.24 -3.90
C PHE A 325 -19.91 11.28 -5.11
N HIS A 326 -20.69 12.35 -5.26
CA HIS A 326 -21.57 12.59 -6.40
C HIS A 326 -20.84 12.63 -7.75
N ARG A 327 -19.51 12.79 -7.75
CA ARG A 327 -18.67 12.73 -8.94
C ARG A 327 -18.49 11.32 -9.50
N PHE A 328 -18.84 10.27 -8.75
CA PHE A 328 -18.63 8.87 -9.12
C PHE A 328 -19.96 8.17 -9.50
N PRO A 329 -20.47 8.31 -10.74
CA PRO A 329 -21.76 7.73 -11.14
C PRO A 329 -21.76 6.19 -11.17
N ASN A 330 -20.59 5.56 -11.11
CA ASN A 330 -20.41 4.11 -11.14
C ASN A 330 -19.89 3.53 -9.83
N LEU A 331 -19.96 4.29 -8.74
CA LEU A 331 -19.50 3.85 -7.43
C LEU A 331 -20.36 2.69 -6.90
N VAL A 332 -19.71 1.56 -6.64
CA VAL A 332 -20.31 0.33 -6.11
C VAL A 332 -19.95 0.15 -4.63
N SER A 333 -18.72 0.50 -4.23
CA SER A 333 -18.22 0.32 -2.88
C SER A 333 -17.55 1.60 -2.38
N LEU A 334 -18.01 2.13 -1.26
CA LEU A 334 -17.46 3.30 -0.58
C LEU A 334 -17.02 2.91 0.83
N LYS A 335 -15.74 3.12 1.15
CA LYS A 335 -15.20 2.92 2.49
C LYS A 335 -14.56 4.21 3.00
N ILE A 336 -14.81 4.56 4.26
CA ILE A 336 -14.20 5.71 4.92
C ILE A 336 -13.54 5.20 6.19
N ASN A 337 -12.22 5.28 6.24
CA ASN A 337 -11.45 4.98 7.43
C ASN A 337 -11.17 6.31 8.14
N THR A 338 -11.45 6.41 9.43
CA THR A 338 -11.27 7.63 10.23
C THR A 338 -10.65 7.31 11.57
N LEU A 339 -9.98 8.28 12.17
CA LEU A 339 -9.53 8.23 13.55
C LEU A 339 -10.73 8.25 14.50
N GLY A 340 -10.93 7.14 15.21
CA GLY A 340 -11.88 7.06 16.31
C GLY A 340 -11.40 7.85 17.53
N ASP A 341 -10.10 7.85 17.78
CA ASP A 341 -9.49 8.52 18.94
C ASP A 341 -9.49 10.04 18.83
N GLU A 342 -9.18 10.61 17.68
CA GLU A 342 -9.17 12.09 17.56
C GLU A 342 -10.59 12.68 17.61
N PHE A 343 -11.56 11.98 17.01
CA PHE A 343 -12.96 12.40 17.04
C PHE A 343 -13.52 12.48 18.48
N LEU A 344 -13.02 11.63 19.38
CA LEU A 344 -13.37 11.69 20.80
C LEU A 344 -12.98 13.01 21.46
N HIS A 345 -11.78 13.49 21.14
CA HIS A 345 -11.22 14.67 21.78
C HIS A 345 -11.73 15.96 21.15
N ASN A 346 -12.14 15.90 19.87
CA ASN A 346 -12.64 17.05 19.15
C ASN A 346 -13.89 16.69 18.30
N PRO A 347 -15.11 16.92 18.80
CA PRO A 347 -16.33 16.68 18.03
C PRO A 347 -16.40 17.45 16.71
N ALA A 348 -15.63 18.54 16.53
CA ALA A 348 -15.60 19.31 15.28
C ALA A 348 -14.96 18.54 14.11
N ILE A 349 -14.15 17.50 14.38
CA ILE A 349 -13.57 16.66 13.32
C ILE A 349 -14.44 15.46 12.95
N ASN A 350 -15.67 15.39 13.49
CA ASN A 350 -16.62 14.33 13.16
C ASN A 350 -16.91 14.33 11.64
N PRO A 351 -16.55 13.26 10.91
CA PRO A 351 -16.79 13.25 9.47
C PRO A 351 -18.24 12.92 9.12
N LEU A 352 -19.03 12.38 10.06
CA LEU A 352 -20.36 11.84 9.76
C LEU A 352 -21.36 12.86 9.20
N PRO A 353 -21.46 14.10 9.71
CA PRO A 353 -22.37 15.09 9.12
C PRO A 353 -22.04 15.40 7.66
N GLU A 354 -20.76 15.58 7.32
CA GLU A 354 -20.34 15.85 5.94
C GLU A 354 -20.54 14.61 5.05
N ILE A 355 -20.30 13.41 5.57
CA ILE A 355 -20.59 12.14 4.88
C ILE A 355 -22.10 12.02 4.59
N ALA A 356 -22.95 12.31 5.58
CA ALA A 356 -24.40 12.26 5.41
C ALA A 356 -24.87 13.29 4.37
N SER A 357 -24.37 14.52 4.43
CA SER A 357 -24.65 15.62 3.47
C SER A 357 -24.20 15.29 2.04
N THR A 358 -23.04 14.66 1.86
CA THR A 358 -22.53 14.27 0.54
C THR A 358 -23.30 13.09 -0.07
N LEU A 359 -23.73 12.12 0.75
CA LEU A 359 -24.63 11.05 0.34
C LEU A 359 -26.05 11.56 0.07
N ASP A 360 -26.50 12.56 0.82
CA ASP A 360 -27.78 13.23 0.60
C ASP A 360 -27.81 13.86 -0.80
N ARG A 361 -26.74 14.56 -1.19
CA ARG A 361 -26.56 15.09 -2.56
C ARG A 361 -26.66 14.00 -3.63
N ILE A 362 -26.05 12.82 -3.42
CA ILE A 362 -26.21 11.69 -4.36
C ILE A 362 -27.68 11.29 -4.47
N SER A 363 -28.39 11.21 -3.35
CA SER A 363 -29.80 10.79 -3.34
C SER A 363 -30.74 11.76 -4.07
N GLN A 364 -30.33 13.03 -4.21
CA GLN A 364 -31.10 14.08 -4.87
C GLN A 364 -30.91 14.13 -6.39
N LEU A 365 -29.91 13.43 -6.95
CA LEU A 365 -29.62 13.46 -8.40
C LEU A 365 -30.70 12.77 -9.26
N GLY A 366 -31.69 12.12 -8.66
CA GLY A 366 -32.83 11.49 -9.35
C GLY A 366 -32.52 10.12 -9.98
N ASP A 367 -31.25 9.84 -10.27
CA ASP A 367 -30.78 8.53 -10.71
C ASP A 367 -30.63 7.54 -9.55
N GLU A 368 -30.89 6.26 -9.81
CA GLU A 368 -30.58 5.20 -8.84
C GLU A 368 -29.07 5.11 -8.62
N SER A 369 -28.63 5.27 -7.36
CA SER A 369 -27.24 5.05 -6.98
C SER A 369 -26.85 3.59 -7.23
N LYS A 370 -25.64 3.39 -7.77
CA LYS A 370 -25.05 2.06 -7.97
C LYS A 370 -24.36 1.52 -6.72
N LEU A 371 -24.38 2.27 -5.62
CA LEU A 371 -23.73 1.91 -4.38
C LEU A 371 -24.37 0.66 -3.79
N GLU A 372 -23.59 -0.42 -3.68
CA GLU A 372 -23.98 -1.69 -3.08
C GLU A 372 -23.39 -1.85 -1.67
N GLU A 373 -22.24 -1.24 -1.40
CA GLU A 373 -21.51 -1.35 -0.15
C GLU A 373 -21.10 0.03 0.36
N PHE A 374 -21.39 0.29 1.63
CA PHE A 374 -20.93 1.46 2.35
C PHE A 374 -20.30 1.04 3.68
N GLY A 375 -19.13 1.57 4.00
CA GLY A 375 -18.42 1.25 5.23
C GLY A 375 -17.81 2.48 5.87
N VAL A 376 -17.95 2.61 7.19
CA VAL A 376 -17.18 3.55 8.02
C VAL A 376 -16.40 2.76 9.05
N GLU A 377 -15.09 2.95 9.09
CA GLU A 377 -14.18 2.32 10.02
C GLU A 377 -13.57 3.38 10.93
N PHE A 378 -13.72 3.19 12.24
CA PHE A 378 -13.12 4.03 13.28
C PHE A 378 -11.91 3.29 13.84
N GLY A 379 -10.71 3.81 13.55
CA GLY A 379 -9.44 3.29 14.06
C GLY A 379 -9.11 3.90 15.42
N PHE A 380 -8.88 3.05 16.41
CA PHE A 380 -8.45 3.42 17.75
C PHE A 380 -7.00 2.96 17.93
N SER A 381 -6.07 3.76 17.39
CA SER A 381 -4.65 3.45 17.29
C SER A 381 -3.83 4.17 18.36
N GLY A 382 -4.24 4.09 19.63
CA GLY A 382 -3.39 4.52 20.74
C GLY A 382 -2.13 3.64 20.85
N THR A 383 -0.96 4.24 20.98
CA THR A 383 0.24 3.50 21.41
C THR A 383 0.02 3.07 22.87
N PRO A 384 0.28 1.80 23.22
CA PRO A 384 0.16 1.33 24.60
C PRO A 384 1.19 1.98 25.55
N GLU A 385 2.07 2.84 25.04
CA GLU A 385 3.22 3.40 25.75
C GLU A 385 2.87 4.57 26.68
N ASP A 386 1.67 5.16 26.56
CA ASP A 386 1.15 6.12 27.55
C ASP A 386 0.45 5.46 28.74
N ASP A 387 0.36 4.12 28.75
CA ASP A 387 0.16 3.39 30.00
C ASP A 387 1.50 3.39 30.76
N SER A 388 1.92 4.58 31.22
CA SER A 388 2.97 4.69 32.23
C SER A 388 2.67 3.68 33.33
N ASP A 389 3.68 2.96 33.84
CA ASP A 389 3.59 1.94 34.89
C ASP A 389 3.04 2.45 36.24
N ASP A 390 2.27 3.55 36.24
CA ASP A 390 1.49 4.03 37.37
C ASP A 390 0.14 3.27 37.43
N PRO A 391 0.03 2.21 38.24
CA PRO A 391 -1.21 1.45 38.42
C PRO A 391 -2.35 2.29 39.03
N ASP A 392 -2.05 3.50 39.54
CA ASP A 392 -3.04 4.42 40.12
C ASP A 392 -3.50 5.50 39.13
N ALA A 393 -2.94 5.54 37.91
CA ALA A 393 -3.49 6.37 36.84
C ALA A 393 -4.87 5.83 36.44
N THR A 394 -5.92 6.44 37.00
CA THR A 394 -7.36 6.23 36.76
C THR A 394 -7.86 6.27 35.30
N GLY A 395 -6.99 6.11 34.30
CA GLY A 395 -7.26 6.15 32.85
C GLY A 395 -8.38 5.22 32.38
N GLY A 396 -8.70 4.16 33.11
CA GLY A 396 -9.85 3.29 32.80
C GLY A 396 -11.22 3.99 32.88
N HIS A 397 -11.40 4.97 33.78
CA HIS A 397 -12.65 5.74 33.87
C HIS A 397 -12.78 6.79 32.77
N SER A 398 -11.65 7.31 32.26
CA SER A 398 -11.64 8.24 31.11
C SER A 398 -12.19 7.56 29.84
N ARG A 399 -11.83 6.29 29.61
CA ARG A 399 -12.26 5.52 28.43
C ARG A 399 -13.78 5.31 28.34
N LEU A 400 -14.45 5.09 29.48
CA LEU A 400 -15.91 4.92 29.59
C LEU A 400 -16.67 6.20 29.22
N VAL A 401 -16.16 7.35 29.68
CA VAL A 401 -16.74 8.66 29.41
C VAL A 401 -16.58 8.99 27.93
N GLN A 402 -15.38 8.79 27.39
CA GLN A 402 -15.08 8.97 25.97
C GLN A 402 -16.04 8.17 25.06
N PHE A 403 -16.15 6.84 25.22
CA PHE A 403 -17.07 6.06 24.38
C PHE A 403 -18.54 6.44 24.56
N ARG A 404 -18.95 6.91 25.74
CA ARG A 404 -20.30 7.44 25.95
C ARG A 404 -20.49 8.77 25.22
N GLU A 405 -19.51 9.67 25.27
CA GLU A 405 -19.50 10.94 24.55
C GLU A 405 -19.52 10.73 23.04
N ILE A 406 -18.85 9.69 22.50
CA ILE A 406 -19.10 9.20 21.12
C ILE A 406 -20.59 9.01 20.96
N MET A 407 -21.20 8.13 21.76
CA MET A 407 -22.61 7.80 21.62
C MET A 407 -23.57 8.96 21.83
N GLU A 408 -23.20 10.02 22.53
CA GLU A 408 -24.02 11.20 22.76
C GLU A 408 -23.83 12.27 21.66
N GLY A 409 -22.61 12.46 21.15
CA GLY A 409 -22.27 13.40 20.06
C GLY A 409 -22.58 12.88 18.64
N LEU A 410 -23.07 11.66 18.52
CA LEU A 410 -23.32 10.98 17.23
C LEU A 410 -24.73 11.21 16.65
N GLU A 411 -25.19 12.46 16.56
CA GLU A 411 -26.40 12.79 15.79
C GLU A 411 -26.27 12.39 14.31
N GLY A 412 -25.05 12.45 13.77
CA GLY A 412 -24.76 12.11 12.37
C GLY A 412 -25.15 10.69 11.95
N PHE A 413 -25.23 9.71 12.87
CA PHE A 413 -25.69 8.36 12.49
C PHE A 413 -27.18 8.28 12.18
N ALA A 414 -28.01 9.09 12.84
CA ALA A 414 -29.44 9.12 12.54
C ALA A 414 -29.69 9.74 11.16
N GLU A 415 -28.97 10.82 10.84
CA GLU A 415 -29.00 11.45 9.52
C GLU A 415 -28.47 10.53 8.43
N LEU A 416 -27.35 9.84 8.70
CA LEU A 416 -26.79 8.85 7.80
C LEU A 416 -27.76 7.68 7.55
N ASP A 417 -28.43 7.16 8.58
CA ASP A 417 -29.45 6.11 8.46
C ASP A 417 -30.65 6.56 7.62
N GLU A 418 -31.10 7.80 7.83
CA GLU A 418 -32.15 8.42 7.03
C GLU A 418 -31.75 8.49 5.56
N THR A 419 -30.58 9.05 5.27
CA THR A 419 -30.06 9.22 3.90
C THR A 419 -29.88 7.90 3.18
N LEU A 420 -29.20 6.92 3.80
CA LEU A 420 -28.95 5.59 3.22
C LEU A 420 -30.24 4.76 3.03
N SER A 421 -31.35 5.15 3.67
CA SER A 421 -32.65 4.48 3.55
C SER A 421 -33.55 5.04 2.46
N ARG A 422 -33.11 6.07 1.74
CA ARG A 422 -33.88 6.66 0.64
C ARG A 422 -33.94 5.74 -0.59
N PRO A 423 -34.96 5.88 -1.45
CA PRO A 423 -35.11 5.07 -2.65
C PRO A 423 -33.88 5.06 -3.59
N ALA A 424 -33.12 6.17 -3.63
CA ALA A 424 -31.91 6.27 -4.43
C ALA A 424 -30.85 5.20 -4.08
N PHE A 425 -30.85 4.68 -2.85
CA PHE A 425 -29.94 3.62 -2.38
C PHE A 425 -30.63 2.24 -2.32
N CYS A 426 -31.54 1.95 -3.27
CA CYS A 426 -32.24 0.67 -3.36
C CYS A 426 -31.29 -0.53 -3.58
N ARG A 427 -30.11 -0.30 -4.16
CA ARG A 427 -29.08 -1.31 -4.42
C ARG A 427 -28.13 -1.57 -3.26
N LEU A 428 -28.19 -0.75 -2.21
CA LEU A 428 -27.34 -0.88 -1.03
C LEU A 428 -27.66 -2.19 -0.30
N LYS A 429 -26.70 -3.13 -0.32
CA LYS A 429 -26.78 -4.46 0.29
C LYS A 429 -26.12 -4.50 1.67
N PHE A 430 -25.15 -3.62 1.89
CA PHE A 430 -24.29 -3.67 3.07
C PHE A 430 -23.93 -2.28 3.57
N VAL A 431 -24.14 -2.07 4.87
CA VAL A 431 -23.69 -0.90 5.64
C VAL A 431 -22.84 -1.42 6.79
N ALA A 432 -21.53 -1.23 6.73
CA ALA A 432 -20.61 -1.58 7.82
C ALA A 432 -20.28 -0.36 8.67
N ILE A 433 -20.44 -0.51 9.99
CA ILE A 433 -19.78 0.35 10.96
C ILE A 433 -18.78 -0.51 11.73
N THR A 434 -17.49 -0.20 11.56
CA THR A 434 -16.37 -0.98 12.09
C THR A 434 -15.64 -0.17 13.15
N PHE A 435 -15.32 -0.81 14.27
CA PHE A 435 -14.41 -0.29 15.29
C PHE A 435 -13.12 -1.12 15.25
N ASP A 436 -12.04 -0.57 14.71
CA ASP A 436 -10.72 -1.20 14.76
C ASP A 436 -10.08 -0.82 16.10
N VAL A 437 -10.12 -1.76 17.05
CA VAL A 437 -9.55 -1.62 18.39
C VAL A 437 -8.23 -2.36 18.51
N SER A 438 -7.57 -2.69 17.40
CA SER A 438 -6.31 -3.44 17.40
C SER A 438 -5.19 -2.80 18.24
N GLY A 439 -5.21 -1.49 18.45
CA GLY A 439 -4.30 -0.80 19.37
C GLY A 439 -4.64 -0.98 20.86
N ARG A 440 -5.76 -1.63 21.19
CA ARG A 440 -6.31 -1.68 22.55
C ARG A 440 -6.70 -3.10 22.95
N LYS A 441 -6.39 -3.48 24.19
CA LYS A 441 -6.87 -4.74 24.81
C LYS A 441 -8.34 -4.62 25.19
N MET A 442 -9.23 -4.56 24.21
CA MET A 442 -10.67 -4.46 24.42
C MET A 442 -11.35 -5.76 23.99
N PRO A 443 -11.71 -6.65 24.94
CA PRO A 443 -12.25 -7.95 24.57
C PRO A 443 -13.60 -7.79 23.85
N LEU A 444 -13.89 -8.63 22.84
CA LEU A 444 -15.17 -8.61 22.11
C LEU A 444 -16.43 -8.69 22.99
N GLY A 445 -16.29 -9.16 24.24
CA GLY A 445 -17.35 -9.23 25.24
C GLY A 445 -17.55 -7.96 26.07
N ASP A 446 -16.77 -6.90 25.84
CA ASP A 446 -16.75 -5.70 26.68
C ASP A 446 -18.17 -5.06 26.79
N PRO A 447 -18.69 -4.82 28.01
CA PRO A 447 -19.96 -4.14 28.21
C PRO A 447 -20.07 -2.80 27.47
N LEU A 448 -18.96 -2.08 27.29
CA LEU A 448 -18.91 -0.84 26.52
C LEU A 448 -19.23 -1.05 25.06
N LEU A 449 -18.60 -2.04 24.43
CA LEU A 449 -18.83 -2.35 23.02
C LEU A 449 -20.30 -2.69 22.79
N ARG A 450 -20.91 -3.44 23.73
CA ARG A 450 -22.34 -3.76 23.71
C ARG A 450 -23.22 -2.51 23.86
N LEU A 451 -22.83 -1.57 24.72
CA LEU A 451 -23.55 -0.30 24.89
C LEU A 451 -23.49 0.54 23.61
N VAL A 452 -22.30 0.67 23.01
CA VAL A 452 -22.04 1.36 21.75
C VAL A 452 -22.88 0.75 20.62
N TRP A 453 -22.78 -0.57 20.42
CA TRP A 453 -23.58 -1.27 19.43
C TRP A 453 -25.08 -1.11 19.67
N GLY A 454 -25.52 -1.17 20.93
CA GLY A 454 -26.93 -0.97 21.28
C GLY A 454 -27.42 0.43 20.91
N GLY A 455 -26.64 1.48 21.14
CA GLY A 455 -27.00 2.83 20.74
C GLY A 455 -26.91 3.07 19.23
N LEU A 456 -25.94 2.45 18.52
CA LEU A 456 -25.86 2.53 17.05
C LEU A 456 -27.06 1.88 16.40
N VAL A 457 -27.43 0.68 16.86
CA VAL A 457 -28.65 -0.02 16.46
C VAL A 457 -29.91 0.83 16.66
N LYS A 458 -29.96 1.60 17.75
CA LYS A 458 -31.09 2.49 18.05
C LYS A 458 -31.15 3.72 17.15
N ARG A 459 -30.01 4.22 16.67
CA ARG A 459 -29.92 5.37 15.75
C ARG A 459 -30.08 4.95 14.29
N MET A 460 -29.57 3.77 13.93
CA MET A 460 -29.59 3.23 12.58
C MET A 460 -30.73 2.21 12.38
N GLN A 461 -31.96 2.57 12.76
CA GLN A 461 -33.09 1.64 12.76
C GLN A 461 -33.55 1.26 11.36
N ARG A 462 -33.48 2.16 10.39
CA ARG A 462 -34.00 1.95 9.04
C ARG A 462 -33.11 0.97 8.27
N THR A 463 -31.79 1.16 8.28
CA THR A 463 -30.80 0.22 7.72
C THR A 463 -30.82 -1.12 8.45
N LYS A 464 -31.02 -1.13 9.78
CA LYS A 464 -31.27 -2.37 10.54
C LYS A 464 -32.54 -3.09 10.09
N LYS A 465 -33.67 -2.38 9.96
CA LYS A 465 -34.95 -2.97 9.51
C LYS A 465 -34.85 -3.55 8.09
N ARG A 466 -34.02 -2.95 7.24
CA ARG A 466 -33.67 -3.48 5.90
C ARG A 466 -32.77 -4.72 5.95
N GLY A 467 -32.18 -5.07 7.10
CA GLY A 467 -31.27 -6.20 7.26
C GLY A 467 -29.89 -5.98 6.64
N ILE A 468 -29.51 -4.73 6.36
CA ILE A 468 -28.24 -4.40 5.67
C ILE A 468 -27.16 -3.83 6.60
N LEU A 469 -27.51 -3.44 7.82
CA LEU A 469 -26.56 -2.94 8.82
C LEU A 469 -25.75 -4.10 9.41
N LYS A 470 -24.42 -4.02 9.32
CA LYS A 470 -23.46 -4.89 10.02
C LYS A 470 -22.57 -4.04 10.92
N LEU A 471 -22.46 -4.47 12.16
CA LEU A 471 -21.56 -3.85 13.13
C LEU A 471 -20.38 -4.81 13.33
N GLN A 472 -19.16 -4.30 13.21
CA GLN A 472 -17.94 -5.10 13.30
C GLN A 472 -16.99 -4.47 14.33
N CYS A 473 -16.19 -5.32 14.96
CA CYS A 473 -15.07 -4.91 15.79
C CYS A 473 -13.91 -5.86 15.51
N TYR A 474 -12.73 -5.31 15.26
CA TYR A 474 -11.52 -6.07 14.99
C TYR A 474 -10.52 -5.88 16.13
N GLU A 475 -10.00 -7.01 16.61
CA GLU A 475 -8.81 -7.13 17.45
C GLU A 475 -7.80 -7.83 16.53
N ARG A 476 -6.70 -7.16 16.14
CA ARG A 476 -5.69 -7.74 15.26
C ARG A 476 -4.64 -8.49 16.06
#